data_AF-A0A7H1MM12-F1
#
_entry.id   AF-A0A7H1MM12-F1
#
_cell.length_a   1.000
_cell.length_b   1.000
_cell.length_c   1.000
_cell.angle_alpha   90.00
_cell.angle_beta   90.00
_cell.angle_gamma   90.00
#
_symmetry.space_group_name_H-M   'P 1'
#
loop_
_entity.id
_entity.type
_entity.pdbx_description
1 polymer ?
#
loop_
_entity_poly.entity_id
_entity_poly.type
_entity_poly.pdbx_seq_one_letter_code
_entity_poly.pdbx_strand_id
1 'polypeptide(L)' 'MVTQNFKKIKMVGLDQHGDKITRYWIVRSNVSEHQIRELAKVFLEIGLEESLFEIKTIDTTTLSLV' A
#
# COMPACT_ATOMS: atom_id res chain seq x y z
N MET A 1 15.74 22.51 -2.18
CA MET A 1 14.72 21.50 -2.55
C MET A 1 15.07 20.23 -1.80
N VAL A 2 14.16 19.64 -1.02
CA VAL A 2 14.42 18.37 -0.33
C VAL A 2 13.86 17.25 -1.19
N THR A 3 14.76 16.46 -1.76
CA THR A 3 14.44 15.25 -2.49
C THR A 3 13.78 14.25 -1.55
N GLN A 4 12.52 13.87 -1.81
CA GLN A 4 11.83 12.85 -1.03
C GLN A 4 11.84 11.52 -1.79
N ASN A 5 12.30 10.47 -1.11
CA ASN A 5 12.21 9.11 -1.63
C ASN A 5 10.82 8.56 -1.31
N PHE A 6 10.22 7.88 -2.28
CA PHE A 6 8.92 7.23 -2.14
C PHE A 6 9.01 5.74 -2.46
N LYS A 7 8.09 4.97 -1.88
CA LYS A 7 7.84 3.57 -2.18
C LYS A 7 6.42 3.45 -2.69
N LYS A 8 6.23 2.64 -3.73
CA LYS A 8 4.90 2.25 -4.20
C LYS A 8 4.51 0.92 -3.56
N ILE A 9 3.36 0.89 -2.92
CA ILE A 9 2.79 -0.33 -2.35
C ILE A 9 1.75 -0.85 -3.33
N LYS A 10 1.85 -2.13 -3.67
CA LYS A 10 0.79 -2.88 -4.34
C LYS A 10 0.13 -3.79 -3.31
N MET A 11 -1.18 -3.67 -3.16
CA MET A 11 -1.99 -4.52 -2.29
C MET A 11 -3.04 -5.24 -3.14
N VAL A 12 -3.21 -6.53 -2.90
CA VAL A 12 -4.19 -7.38 -3.59
C VAL A 12 -5.07 -8.07 -2.55
N GLY A 13 -6.37 -7.84 -2.67
CA GLY A 13 -7.40 -8.39 -1.79
C GLY A 13 -8.61 -8.89 -2.57
N LEU A 14 -9.59 -9.41 -1.83
CA LEU A 14 -10.96 -9.62 -2.31
C LEU A 14 -11.89 -8.63 -1.63
N ASP A 15 -12.88 -8.13 -2.36
CA ASP A 15 -13.97 -7.37 -1.78
C ASP A 15 -15.06 -8.28 -1.19
N GLN A 16 -16.12 -7.65 -0.69
CA GLN A 16 -17.30 -8.31 -0.12
C GLN A 16 -18.12 -9.18 -1.08
N HIS A 17 -17.79 -9.15 -2.37
CA HIS A 17 -18.44 -9.93 -3.41
C HIS A 17 -17.54 -11.07 -3.93
N GLY A 18 -16.33 -11.20 -3.37
CA GLY A 18 -15.32 -12.14 -3.84
C GLY A 18 -14.62 -11.69 -5.12
N ASP A 19 -14.74 -10.41 -5.49
CA ASP A 19 -14.04 -9.83 -6.63
C ASP A 19 -12.63 -9.40 -6.23
N LYS A 20 -11.67 -9.66 -7.12
CA LYS A 20 -10.27 -9.30 -6.89
C LYS A 20 -10.05 -7.81 -7.06
N ILE A 21 -9.67 -7.14 -5.98
CA ILE A 21 -9.26 -5.74 -5.99
C ILE A 21 -7.74 -5.64 -5.89
N THR A 22 -7.15 -4.80 -6.75
CA THR A 22 -5.75 -4.40 -6.66
C THR A 22 -5.65 -2.90 -6.43
N ARG A 23 -5.05 -2.49 -5.32
CA ARG A 23 -4.82 -1.08 -4.97
C ARG A 23 -3.35 -0.74 -5.00
N TYR A 24 -3.06 0.49 -5.42
CA TYR A 24 -1.72 1.05 -5.40
C TYR A 24 -1.67 2.28 -4.53
N TRP A 25 -0.67 2.37 -3.67
CA TRP A 25 -0.44 3.51 -2.79
C TRP A 25 0.99 4.00 -2.94
N ILE A 26 1.23 5.28 -2.71
CA ILE A 26 2.57 5.86 -2.66
C ILE A 26 2.80 6.31 -1.22
N VAL A 27 3.86 5.82 -0.60
CA VAL A 27 4.26 6.20 0.76
C VAL A 27 5.69 6.72 0.74
N ARG A 28 6.08 7.46 1.78
CA ARG A 28 7.48 7.88 1.94
C ARG A 28 8.38 6.66 2.19
N SER A 29 9.61 6.69 1.70
CA SER A 29 10.51 5.53 1.78
C SER A 29 10.94 5.13 3.20
N ASN A 30 10.79 6.04 4.16
CA ASN A 30 11.10 5.78 5.58
C ASN A 30 9.98 5.03 6.32
N VAL A 31 8.84 4.76 5.68
CA VAL A 31 7.80 3.89 6.23
C VAL A 31 8.31 2.45 6.24
N SER A 32 8.21 1.78 7.40
CA SER A 32 8.66 0.40 7.57
C SER A 32 7.64 -0.60 7.00
N GLU A 33 8.09 -1.81 6.64
CA GLU A 33 7.17 -2.87 6.20
C GLU A 33 6.14 -3.23 7.27
N HIS A 34 6.49 -3.13 8.55
CA HIS A 34 5.56 -3.33 9.65
C HIS A 34 4.41 -2.31 9.58
N GLN A 35 4.71 -1.02 9.41
CA GLN A 35 3.68 0.03 9.24
C GLN A 35 2.80 -0.20 8.01
N ILE A 36 3.38 -0.70 6.92
CA ILE A 36 2.63 -1.07 5.71
C ILE A 36 1.64 -2.21 6.00
N ARG A 37 2.05 -3.21 6.78
CA ARG A 37 1.16 -4.32 7.20
C ARG A 37 0.06 -3.86 8.15
N GLU A 38 0.37 -2.98 9.10
CA GLU A 38 -0.65 -2.43 10.00
C GLU A 38 -1.70 -1.60 9.23
N LEU A 39 -1.29 -0.81 8.23
CA LEU A 39 -2.23 -0.11 7.35
C LEU A 39 -3.15 -1.10 6.60
N ALA A 40 -2.60 -2.23 6.15
CA ALA A 40 -3.38 -3.26 5.48
C ALA A 40 -4.44 -3.89 6.41
N LYS A 41 -4.13 -4.08 7.71
CA LYS A 41 -5.12 -4.53 8.70
C LYS A 41 -6.25 -3.52 8.88
N VAL A 42 -5.94 -2.23 8.94
CA VAL A 42 -6.96 -1.18 9.04
C VAL A 42 -7.95 -1.27 7.88
N PHE A 43 -7.47 -1.56 6.67
CA PHE A 43 -8.35 -1.72 5.50
C PHE A 43 -9.32 -2.91 5.61
N LEU A 44 -8.89 -4.02 6.20
CA LEU A 44 -9.77 -5.13 6.55
C LEU A 44 -10.81 -4.71 7.61
N GLU A 45 -10.38 -3.99 8.65
CA GLU A 45 -11.26 -3.58 9.76
C GLU A 45 -12.37 -2.61 9.30
N ILE A 46 -12.08 -1.73 8.35
CA ILE A 46 -13.08 -0.80 7.79
C ILE A 46 -13.94 -1.42 6.68
N GLY A 47 -13.75 -2.70 6.37
CA GLY A 47 -14.55 -3.44 5.39
C GLY A 47 -14.29 -3.06 3.94
N LEU A 48 -13.12 -2.50 3.63
CA LEU A 48 -12.74 -2.25 2.23
C LEU A 48 -12.32 -3.54 1.49
N GLU A 49 -11.91 -4.57 2.23
CA GLU A 49 -11.54 -5.89 1.74
C GLU A 49 -11.99 -6.97 2.75
N GLU A 50 -12.43 -8.13 2.26
CA GLU A 50 -12.72 -9.30 3.11
C GLU A 50 -11.46 -10.10 3.43
N SER A 51 -10.46 -10.04 2.54
CA SER A 51 -9.21 -10.78 2.70
C SER A 51 -8.07 -10.13 1.91
N LEU A 52 -6.85 -10.27 2.44
CA LEU A 52 -5.62 -9.77 1.84
C LEU A 52 -4.67 -10.93 1.54
N PHE A 53 -4.17 -10.98 0.30
CA PHE A 53 -3.36 -12.09 -0.19
C PHE A 53 -1.92 -11.68 -0.50
N GLU A 54 -1.74 -10.45 -0.97
CA GLU A 54 -0.42 -9.97 -1.40
C GLU A 54 -0.24 -8.50 -1.03
N ILE A 55 0.88 -8.21 -0.39
CA ILE A 55 1.40 -6.85 -0.19
C ILE A 55 2.82 -6.84 -0.74
N LYS A 56 3.09 -6.00 -1.73
CA LYS A 56 4.42 -5.82 -2.32
C LYS A 56 4.84 -4.37 -2.25
N THR A 57 6.04 -4.14 -1.73
CA THR A 57 6.71 -2.85 -1.80
C THR A 57 7.54 -2.81 -3.08
N ILE A 58 7.33 -1.77 -3.89
CA ILE A 58 8.07 -1.50 -5.12
C ILE A 58 8.82 -0.20 -4.84
N ASP A 59 10.14 -0.27 -4.76
CA ASP A 59 10.96 0.93 -4.62
C ASP A 59 10.81 1.76 -5.90
N THR A 60 10.27 2.98 -5.75
CA THR A 60 10.14 3.93 -6.85
C THR A 60 11.27 4.94 -6.73
N THR A 61 12.08 5.07 -7.77
CA THR A 61 13.10 6.12 -7.85
C THR A 61 12.45 7.49 -7.72
N THR A 62 12.93 8.24 -6.74
CA THR A 62 12.84 9.69 -6.50
C THR A 62 11.75 10.46 -7.25
N LEU A 63 10.72 10.92 -6.53
CA LEU A 63 9.75 11.90 -7.05
C LEU A 63 10.10 13.30 -6.52
N SER A 64 10.32 14.24 -7.43
CA SER A 64 10.38 15.67 -7.10
C SER A 64 8.95 16.20 -7.02
N LEU A 65 8.50 16.60 -5.82
CA LEU A 65 7.24 17.33 -5.67
C LEU A 65 7.39 18.71 -6.33
N VAL A 66 6.60 18.94 -7.38
CA VAL A 66 6.40 20.26 -8.02
C VAL A 66 5.30 21.00 -7.26
#